data_AF-A0A267EXW0-F1
#
_entry.id   AF-A0A267EXW0-F1
#
_cell.length_a   1.000
_cell.length_b   1.000
_cell.length_c   1.000
_cell.angle_alpha   90.00
_cell.angle_beta   90.00
_cell.angle_gamma   90.00
#
_symmetry.space_group_name_H-M   'P 1'
#
loop_
_entity.id
_entity.type
_entity.pdbx_description
1 polymer ?
#
loop_
_entity_poly.entity_id
_entity_poly.type
_entity_poly.pdbx_seq_one_letter_code
_entity_poly.pdbx_strand_id
1 'polypeptide(L)'
;TRVQLTILLLMELWQRYKRRSCFNTAKACLLTDPLCRILFGAMRSRQCPLTFGRHLACEPCDDAKLRGGFDQASSQIVLCSNAASLAAPDPCVTLRHELVHAFDACRAVADFDSSLDQLACTEIRAYNLAEPASWQKPAGGHADWVRQRAVDSVLTVRRIEQAEAETAVNRVFDRCYADLEPFGRRPLPPDPLERAELGSAQLAAKEAKFYGYWSECQSSS
;
A
#
# COMPACT_ATOMS: atom_id res chain seq x y z
N THR A 1 32.26 15.26 24.04
CA THR A 1 32.76 14.44 25.19
C THR A 1 32.54 12.96 24.91
N ARG A 2 33.20 12.03 25.64
CA ARG A 2 33.00 10.57 25.45
C ARG A 2 31.52 10.16 25.56
N VAL A 3 30.75 10.80 26.45
CA VAL A 3 29.30 10.58 26.63
C VAL A 3 28.50 10.88 25.36
N GLN A 4 28.81 11.98 24.68
CA GLN A 4 28.11 12.39 23.46
C GLN A 4 28.36 11.43 22.29
N LEU A 5 29.57 10.89 22.18
CA LEU A 5 29.92 9.83 21.22
C LEU A 5 29.14 8.53 21.50
N THR A 6 29.03 8.13 22.77
CA THR A 6 28.25 6.94 23.14
C THR A 6 26.77 7.10 22.81
N ILE A 7 26.18 8.27 23.06
CA ILE A 7 24.77 8.55 22.74
C ILE A 7 24.53 8.46 21.22
N LEU A 8 25.41 9.09 20.41
CA LEU A 8 25.31 9.03 18.95
C LEU A 8 25.38 7.59 18.43
N LEU A 9 26.32 6.78 18.95
CA LEU A 9 26.44 5.38 18.57
C LEU A 9 25.17 4.57 18.91
N LEU A 10 24.59 4.79 20.09
CA LEU A 10 23.34 4.13 20.49
C LEU A 10 22.16 4.53 19.60
N MET A 11 22.06 5.81 19.22
CA MET A 11 21.05 6.28 18.29
C MET A 11 21.21 5.63 16.91
N GLU A 12 22.43 5.53 16.38
CA GLU A 12 22.69 4.85 15.10
C GLU A 12 22.33 3.36 15.14
N LEU A 13 22.69 2.66 16.22
CA LEU A 13 22.35 1.25 16.42
C LEU A 13 20.83 1.05 16.50
N TRP A 14 20.12 1.95 17.19
CA TRP A 14 18.67 1.91 17.27
C TRP A 14 18.01 2.13 15.90
N GLN A 15 18.50 3.09 15.11
CA GLN A 15 18.02 3.31 13.75
C GLN A 15 18.28 2.10 12.85
N ARG A 16 19.46 1.49 12.93
CA ARG A 16 19.76 0.24 12.20
C ARG A 16 18.81 -0.89 12.59
N TYR A 17 18.52 -1.06 13.89
CA TYR A 17 17.57 -2.03 14.38
C TYR A 17 16.16 -1.79 13.82
N LYS A 18 15.68 -0.53 13.86
CA LYS A 18 14.36 -0.15 13.31
C LYS A 18 14.24 -0.41 11.82
N ARG A 19 15.24 -0.02 11.02
CA ARG A 19 15.29 -0.33 9.58
C ARG A 19 15.26 -1.84 9.31
N ARG A 20 16.04 -2.62 10.06
CA ARG A 20 16.05 -4.09 9.91
C ARG A 20 14.71 -4.72 10.27
N SER A 21 14.07 -4.24 11.34
CA SER A 21 12.74 -4.68 11.74
C SER A 21 11.70 -4.38 10.66
N CYS A 22 11.66 -3.14 10.16
CA CYS A 22 10.81 -2.73 9.04
C CYS A 22 10.99 -3.64 7.81
N PHE A 23 12.24 -3.90 7.42
CA PHE A 23 12.55 -4.74 6.26
C PHE A 23 12.06 -6.19 6.44
N ASN A 24 12.23 -6.74 7.65
CA ASN A 24 11.73 -8.08 7.97
C ASN A 24 10.20 -8.13 7.94
N THR A 25 9.52 -7.11 8.46
CA THR A 25 8.06 -7.00 8.42
C THR A 25 7.54 -6.90 6.99
N ALA A 26 8.14 -6.05 6.16
CA ALA A 26 7.77 -5.92 4.76
C ALA A 26 7.98 -7.24 3.99
N LYS A 27 9.08 -7.95 4.28
CA LYS A 27 9.32 -9.29 3.74
C LYS A 27 8.23 -10.27 4.18
N ALA A 28 7.84 -10.24 5.46
CA ALA A 28 6.76 -11.09 5.96
C ALA A 28 5.44 -10.77 5.23
N CYS A 29 5.07 -9.50 5.08
CA CYS A 29 3.87 -9.09 4.33
C CYS A 29 3.87 -9.62 2.90
N LEU A 30 4.98 -9.51 2.15
CA LEU A 30 5.05 -10.08 0.81
C LEU A 30 4.92 -11.60 0.75
N LEU A 31 5.23 -12.32 1.84
CA LEU A 31 5.15 -13.78 1.88
C LEU A 31 3.79 -14.27 2.35
N THR A 32 3.17 -13.56 3.31
CA THR A 32 1.97 -14.01 4.03
C THR A 32 0.69 -13.30 3.62
N ASP A 33 0.76 -12.06 3.12
CA ASP A 33 -0.41 -11.30 2.70
C ASP A 33 -0.74 -11.58 1.22
N PRO A 34 -1.92 -12.17 0.90
CA PRO A 34 -2.27 -12.54 -0.48
C PRO A 34 -2.34 -11.35 -1.42
N LEU A 35 -2.79 -10.18 -0.94
CA LEU A 35 -2.98 -9.01 -1.77
C LEU A 35 -1.63 -8.37 -2.14
N CYS A 36 -0.69 -8.31 -1.20
CA CYS A 36 0.72 -7.98 -1.46
C CYS A 36 1.30 -8.89 -2.57
N ARG A 37 1.07 -10.20 -2.48
CA ARG A 37 1.56 -11.17 -3.47
C ARG A 37 0.97 -10.95 -4.86
N ILE A 38 -0.33 -10.67 -4.93
CA ILE A 38 -1.01 -10.36 -6.20
C ILE A 38 -0.43 -9.09 -6.83
N LEU A 39 -0.30 -8.00 -6.08
CA LEU A 39 0.28 -6.75 -6.60
C LEU A 39 1.72 -6.96 -7.09
N PHE A 40 2.54 -7.63 -6.29
CA PHE A 40 3.94 -7.92 -6.64
C PHE A 40 4.04 -8.83 -7.88
N GLY A 41 3.14 -9.81 -8.02
CA GLY A 41 3.05 -10.67 -9.20
C GLY A 41 2.55 -9.93 -10.44
N ALA A 42 1.53 -9.09 -10.29
CA ALA A 42 0.95 -8.29 -11.37
C ALA A 42 1.98 -7.34 -12.01
N MET A 43 2.89 -6.77 -11.20
CA MET A 43 4.03 -5.99 -11.68
C MET A 43 4.92 -6.80 -12.65
N ARG A 44 5.17 -8.08 -12.36
CA ARG A 44 5.93 -8.96 -13.25
C ARG A 44 5.18 -9.23 -14.55
N SER A 45 3.88 -9.52 -14.49
CA SER A 45 3.05 -9.75 -15.68
C SER A 45 2.99 -8.54 -16.60
N ARG A 46 3.10 -7.33 -16.05
CA ARG A 46 3.15 -6.06 -16.79
C ARG A 46 4.55 -5.63 -17.22
N GLN A 47 5.56 -6.50 -17.10
CA GLN A 47 6.94 -6.23 -17.52
C GLN A 47 7.62 -5.08 -16.72
N CYS A 48 7.15 -4.78 -15.51
CA CYS A 48 7.82 -3.89 -14.55
C CYS A 48 8.16 -4.65 -13.25
N PRO A 49 8.96 -5.72 -13.28
CA PRO A 49 9.17 -6.57 -12.11
C PRO A 49 9.83 -5.80 -10.96
N LEU A 50 9.19 -5.81 -9.80
CA LEU A 50 9.81 -5.33 -8.57
C LEU A 50 10.83 -6.36 -8.06
N THR A 51 11.96 -5.85 -7.58
CA THR A 51 13.01 -6.61 -6.91
C THR A 51 13.14 -6.08 -5.49
N PHE A 52 12.87 -6.94 -4.50
CA PHE A 52 12.76 -6.55 -3.09
C PHE A 52 13.97 -5.74 -2.57
N GLY A 53 15.20 -6.19 -2.84
CA GLY A 53 16.41 -5.48 -2.37
C GLY A 53 16.74 -4.18 -3.10
N ARG A 54 16.06 -3.86 -4.21
CA ARG A 54 16.27 -2.62 -4.99
C ARG A 54 15.13 -1.64 -4.83
N HIS A 55 13.90 -2.14 -4.86
CA HIS A 55 12.68 -1.33 -4.95
C HIS A 55 11.96 -1.18 -3.62
N LEU A 56 12.43 -1.82 -2.55
CA LEU A 56 11.93 -1.58 -1.20
C LEU A 56 13.04 -1.02 -0.32
N ALA A 57 12.79 0.14 0.26
CA ALA A 57 13.64 0.78 1.27
C ALA A 57 12.87 0.97 2.58
N CYS A 58 13.60 0.93 3.70
CA CYS A 58 13.07 1.26 5.00
C CYS A 58 13.92 2.39 5.58
N GLU A 59 13.35 3.59 5.69
CA GLU A 59 14.07 4.80 6.11
C GLU A 59 13.27 5.56 7.18
N PRO A 60 13.91 6.38 8.04
CA PRO A 60 13.17 7.27 8.91
C PRO A 60 12.45 8.33 8.08
N CYS A 61 11.19 8.62 8.42
CA CYS A 61 10.41 9.69 7.81
C CYS A 61 10.30 10.88 8.77
N ASP A 62 10.39 12.10 8.23
CA ASP A 62 10.35 13.32 9.03
C ASP A 62 8.93 13.67 9.50
N ASP A 63 7.92 13.37 8.69
CA ASP A 63 6.52 13.56 9.06
C ASP A 63 5.97 12.33 9.79
N ALA A 64 5.52 12.53 11.02
CA ALA A 64 4.93 11.48 11.85
C ALA A 64 3.61 10.92 11.29
N LYS A 65 2.96 11.64 10.36
CA LYS A 65 1.75 11.18 9.65
C LYS A 65 2.08 10.19 8.54
N LEU A 66 3.27 10.27 7.95
CA LEU A 66 3.70 9.37 6.89
C LEU A 66 4.05 7.99 7.46
N ARG A 67 3.60 6.96 6.74
CA ARG A 67 3.90 5.55 7.04
C ARG A 67 4.73 4.90 5.94
N GLY A 68 4.66 5.45 4.74
CA GLY A 68 5.44 5.07 3.57
C GLY A 68 5.27 6.10 2.46
N GLY A 69 5.80 5.77 1.30
CA GLY A 69 5.60 6.49 0.05
C GLY A 69 6.17 5.72 -1.14
N PHE A 70 5.73 6.07 -2.33
CA PHE A 70 6.28 5.55 -3.59
C PHE A 70 6.97 6.68 -4.36
N ASP A 71 8.27 6.53 -4.57
CA ASP A 71 9.05 7.40 -5.45
C ASP A 71 9.01 6.86 -6.88
N GLN A 72 8.27 7.54 -7.74
CA GLN A 72 8.12 7.17 -9.14
C GLN A 72 9.45 7.25 -9.91
N ALA A 73 10.30 8.24 -9.61
CA ALA A 73 11.53 8.49 -10.36
C ALA A 73 12.55 7.36 -10.19
N SER A 74 12.68 6.82 -8.98
CA SER A 74 13.53 5.65 -8.70
C SER A 74 12.77 4.32 -8.75
N SER A 75 11.43 4.37 -8.87
CA SER A 75 10.53 3.23 -8.70
C SER A 75 10.73 2.52 -7.36
N GLN A 76 10.92 3.28 -6.28
CA GLN A 76 11.13 2.74 -4.93
C GLN A 76 9.91 2.94 -4.04
N ILE A 77 9.54 1.87 -3.34
CA ILE A 77 8.64 1.89 -2.21
C ILE A 77 9.47 2.13 -0.96
N VAL A 78 9.17 3.19 -0.23
CA VAL A 78 9.79 3.55 1.04
C VAL A 78 8.79 3.29 2.16
N LEU A 79 9.19 2.55 3.18
CA LEU A 79 8.41 2.38 4.41
C LEU A 79 9.09 3.11 5.57
N CYS A 80 8.32 3.84 6.35
CA CYS A 80 8.84 4.63 7.46
C CYS A 80 9.27 3.72 8.61
N SER A 81 10.58 3.54 8.81
CA SER A 81 11.15 2.66 9.84
C SER A 81 10.89 3.15 11.28
N ASN A 82 10.60 4.44 11.44
CA ASN A 82 10.21 5.10 12.68
C ASN A 82 8.69 5.14 12.88
N ALA A 83 7.88 4.72 11.90
CA ALA A 83 6.46 4.50 12.14
C ALA A 83 6.33 3.41 13.21
N ALA A 84 5.78 3.78 14.37
CA ALA A 84 5.69 2.88 15.51
C ALA A 84 5.05 1.54 15.09
N SER A 85 5.79 0.44 15.31
CA SER A 85 5.41 -0.94 14.96
C SER A 85 4.22 -1.49 15.76
N LEU A 86 3.39 -0.62 16.35
CA LEU A 86 2.29 -0.94 17.26
C LEU A 86 1.03 -0.08 17.03
N ALA A 87 1.02 0.86 16.09
CA ALA A 87 -0.16 1.68 15.81
C ALA A 87 -0.67 1.42 14.40
N ALA A 88 -1.99 1.23 14.29
CA ALA A 88 -2.71 1.11 13.03
C ALA A 88 -2.35 2.25 12.05
N PRO A 89 -2.39 1.99 10.73
CA PRO A 89 -2.78 0.73 10.09
C PRO A 89 -1.68 -0.35 10.13
N ASP A 90 -2.06 -1.61 9.96
CA ASP A 90 -1.15 -2.77 9.81
C ASP A 90 -0.05 -2.46 8.76
N PRO A 91 1.24 -2.72 9.04
CA PRO A 91 2.33 -2.53 8.08
C PRO A 91 2.08 -3.14 6.69
N CYS A 92 1.34 -4.25 6.61
CA CYS A 92 0.99 -4.85 5.32
C CYS A 92 -0.01 -4.00 4.53
N VAL A 93 -0.88 -3.24 5.19
CA VAL A 93 -1.76 -2.25 4.54
C VAL A 93 -0.93 -1.17 3.88
N THR A 94 0.01 -0.58 4.61
CA THR A 94 0.91 0.45 4.07
C THR A 94 1.66 -0.09 2.86
N LEU A 95 2.23 -1.29 2.96
CA LEU A 95 2.93 -1.89 1.82
C LEU A 95 2.01 -2.12 0.61
N ARG A 96 0.75 -2.55 0.82
CA ARG A 96 -0.22 -2.67 -0.28
C ARG A 96 -0.53 -1.33 -0.92
N HIS A 97 -0.70 -0.28 -0.12
CA HIS A 97 -0.97 1.08 -0.59
C HIS A 97 0.15 1.52 -1.54
N GLU A 98 1.41 1.42 -1.12
CA GLU A 98 2.55 1.79 -1.95
C GLU A 98 2.74 0.87 -3.17
N LEU A 99 2.39 -0.42 -3.05
CA LEU A 99 2.39 -1.34 -4.19
C LEU A 99 1.33 -0.98 -5.25
N VAL A 100 0.19 -0.39 -4.85
CA VAL A 100 -0.81 0.13 -5.79
C VAL A 100 -0.24 1.32 -6.56
N HIS A 101 0.45 2.26 -5.89
CA HIS A 101 1.14 3.35 -6.59
C HIS A 101 2.19 2.83 -7.58
N ALA A 102 3.00 1.84 -7.17
CA ALA A 102 3.98 1.22 -8.05
C ALA A 102 3.31 0.57 -9.28
N PHE A 103 2.16 -0.09 -9.09
CA PHE A 103 1.39 -0.70 -10.16
C PHE A 103 0.74 0.34 -11.08
N ASP A 104 0.21 1.44 -10.54
CA ASP A 104 -0.35 2.57 -11.28
C ASP A 104 0.70 3.27 -12.15
N ALA A 105 1.90 3.47 -11.62
CA ALA A 105 3.05 3.99 -12.37
C ALA A 105 3.48 3.03 -13.49
N CYS A 106 3.59 1.72 -13.21
CA CYS A 106 3.97 0.72 -14.21
C CYS A 106 2.99 0.65 -15.39
N ARG A 107 1.68 0.78 -15.14
CA ARG A 107 0.69 0.76 -16.22
C ARG A 107 0.62 2.06 -17.04
N ALA A 108 1.56 2.99 -16.83
CA ALA A 108 1.66 4.28 -17.51
C ALA A 108 0.41 5.18 -17.36
N VAL A 109 -0.36 5.00 -16.26
CA VAL A 109 -1.56 5.80 -15.99
C VAL A 109 -1.24 7.07 -15.21
N ALA A 110 -0.01 7.24 -14.72
CA ALA A 110 0.29 8.36 -13.86
C ALA A 110 1.71 8.93 -14.00
N ASP A 111 1.76 10.25 -14.21
CA ASP A 111 2.82 11.14 -13.78
C ASP A 111 2.27 11.87 -12.54
N PHE A 112 2.58 11.35 -11.36
CA PHE A 112 2.08 11.90 -10.11
C PHE A 112 2.56 13.33 -9.88
N ASP A 113 3.71 13.70 -10.46
CA ASP A 113 4.38 14.98 -10.24
C ASP A 113 3.80 16.12 -11.07
N SER A 114 3.40 15.86 -12.31
CA SER A 114 2.83 16.89 -13.18
C SER A 114 1.30 16.95 -13.19
N SER A 115 0.61 15.90 -12.72
CA SER A 115 -0.86 15.83 -12.78
C SER A 115 -1.50 15.57 -11.42
N LEU A 116 -2.18 16.60 -10.89
CA LEU A 116 -2.98 16.48 -9.68
C LEU A 116 -4.11 15.45 -9.82
N ASP A 117 -4.67 15.31 -11.02
CA ASP A 117 -5.72 14.32 -11.32
C ASP A 117 -5.19 12.89 -11.27
N GLN A 118 -3.96 12.64 -11.75
CA GLN A 118 -3.34 11.32 -11.68
C GLN A 118 -2.89 10.98 -10.26
N LEU A 119 -2.36 11.95 -9.51
CA LEU A 119 -2.10 11.80 -8.07
C LEU A 119 -3.40 11.44 -7.33
N ALA A 120 -4.45 12.24 -7.46
CA ALA A 120 -5.73 11.98 -6.83
C ALA A 120 -6.29 10.59 -7.22
N CYS A 121 -6.18 10.20 -8.48
CA CYS A 121 -6.65 8.90 -8.96
C CYS A 121 -5.91 7.73 -8.31
N THR A 122 -4.58 7.82 -8.16
CA THR A 122 -3.82 6.74 -7.53
C THR A 122 -4.08 6.65 -6.02
N GLU A 123 -4.30 7.78 -5.34
CA GLU A 123 -4.70 7.80 -3.94
C GLU A 123 -6.06 7.13 -3.72
N ILE A 124 -7.04 7.46 -4.57
CA ILE A 124 -8.37 6.82 -4.55
C ILE A 124 -8.22 5.29 -4.67
N ARG A 125 -7.39 4.83 -5.61
CA ARG A 125 -7.17 3.40 -5.83
C ARG A 125 -6.43 2.75 -4.68
N ALA A 126 -5.40 3.40 -4.16
CA ALA A 126 -4.59 2.88 -3.07
C ALA A 126 -5.46 2.69 -1.82
N TYR A 127 -6.29 3.66 -1.44
CA TYR A 127 -7.26 3.48 -0.33
C TYR A 127 -8.36 2.47 -0.65
N ASN A 128 -8.88 2.42 -1.87
CA ASN A 128 -9.94 1.48 -2.26
C ASN A 128 -9.46 0.02 -2.26
N LEU A 129 -8.19 -0.24 -2.60
CA LEU A 129 -7.65 -1.58 -2.83
C LEU A 129 -6.72 -2.06 -1.70
N ALA A 130 -6.03 -1.18 -0.98
CA ALA A 130 -5.13 -1.58 0.11
C ALA A 130 -5.83 -1.72 1.46
N GLU A 131 -6.91 -0.97 1.68
CA GLU A 131 -7.62 -0.88 2.95
C GLU A 131 -9.02 -1.49 2.86
N PRO A 132 -9.29 -2.63 3.53
CA PRO A 132 -10.60 -3.25 3.48
C PRO A 132 -11.66 -2.34 4.13
N ALA A 133 -12.79 -2.18 3.44
CA ALA A 133 -13.94 -1.34 3.80
C ALA A 133 -14.56 -1.57 5.20
N SER A 134 -14.16 -2.61 5.93
CA SER A 134 -14.71 -2.93 7.25
C SER A 134 -13.95 -2.29 8.42
N TRP A 135 -12.78 -1.70 8.17
CA TRP A 135 -11.95 -1.13 9.23
C TRP A 135 -12.57 0.13 9.82
N GLN A 136 -13.42 0.78 9.05
CA GLN A 136 -14.22 1.90 9.47
C GLN A 136 -15.62 1.66 8.87
N LYS A 137 -16.67 1.79 9.68
CA LYS A 137 -18.05 1.96 9.17
C LYS A 137 -18.32 3.47 9.12
N PRO A 138 -17.68 4.22 8.20
CA PRO A 138 -17.84 5.67 8.12
C PRO A 138 -19.31 6.00 7.89
N ALA A 139 -19.81 7.06 8.53
CA ALA A 139 -21.07 7.65 8.14
C ALA A 139 -20.93 8.09 6.66
N GLY A 140 -21.69 7.49 5.73
CA GLY A 140 -21.56 7.70 4.28
C GLY A 140 -21.07 6.49 3.47
N GLY A 141 -20.53 5.46 4.12
CA GLY A 141 -20.07 4.23 3.45
C GLY A 141 -18.65 4.32 2.87
N HIS A 142 -18.17 3.22 2.27
CA HIS A 142 -16.77 3.07 1.85
C HIS A 142 -16.32 4.13 0.83
N ALA A 143 -17.21 4.53 -0.09
CA ALA A 143 -16.87 5.50 -1.13
C ALA A 143 -16.51 6.87 -0.53
N ASP A 144 -17.33 7.38 0.39
CA ASP A 144 -17.09 8.68 1.02
C ASP A 144 -15.82 8.67 1.88
N TRP A 145 -15.52 7.53 2.50
CA TRP A 145 -14.27 7.35 3.23
C TRP A 145 -13.04 7.31 2.33
N VAL A 146 -13.08 6.57 1.21
CA VAL A 146 -12.00 6.59 0.22
C VAL A 146 -11.82 8.00 -0.31
N ARG A 147 -12.91 8.73 -0.55
CA ARG A 147 -12.88 10.12 -1.01
C ARG A 147 -12.15 11.02 -0.01
N GLN A 148 -12.52 10.95 1.26
CA GLN A 148 -11.88 11.75 2.30
C GLN A 148 -10.40 11.41 2.45
N ARG A 149 -10.04 10.12 2.46
CA ARG A 149 -8.65 9.70 2.61
C ARG A 149 -7.78 10.10 1.42
N ALA A 150 -8.31 10.02 0.21
CA ALA A 150 -7.61 10.51 -0.97
C ALA A 150 -7.33 12.02 -0.88
N VAL A 151 -8.30 12.82 -0.38
CA VAL A 151 -8.08 14.26 -0.13
C VAL A 151 -6.97 14.49 0.91
N ASP A 152 -7.04 13.78 2.05
CA ASP A 152 -6.02 13.89 3.11
C ASP A 152 -4.62 13.55 2.60
N SER A 153 -4.49 12.52 1.76
CA SER A 153 -3.21 12.10 1.20
C SER A 153 -2.69 13.10 0.17
N VAL A 154 -3.53 13.59 -0.75
CA VAL A 154 -3.17 14.65 -1.69
C VAL A 154 -2.65 15.90 -0.96
N LEU A 155 -3.30 16.33 0.13
CA LEU A 155 -2.86 17.46 0.94
C LEU A 155 -1.55 17.21 1.70
N THR A 156 -1.25 15.95 2.01
CA THR A 156 0.02 15.56 2.64
C THR A 156 1.17 15.62 1.63
N VAL A 157 0.90 15.20 0.39
CA VAL A 157 1.91 15.09 -0.68
C VAL A 157 2.08 16.39 -1.48
N ARG A 158 1.05 17.23 -1.56
CA ARG A 158 1.03 18.50 -2.31
C ARG A 158 0.64 19.66 -1.41
N ARG A 159 1.39 20.75 -1.51
CA ARG A 159 1.09 22.02 -0.82
C ARG A 159 0.05 22.81 -1.60
N ILE A 160 -1.21 22.39 -1.49
CA ILE A 160 -2.36 23.04 -2.12
C ILE A 160 -3.46 23.29 -1.10
N GLU A 161 -4.45 24.09 -1.48
CA GLU A 161 -5.61 24.37 -0.64
C GLU A 161 -6.59 23.19 -0.60
N GLN A 162 -7.32 23.03 0.51
CA GLN A 162 -8.27 21.94 0.69
C GLN A 162 -9.31 21.85 -0.44
N ALA A 163 -9.86 22.99 -0.87
CA ALA A 163 -10.85 23.04 -1.95
C ALA A 163 -10.31 22.55 -3.30
N GLU A 164 -9.01 22.77 -3.56
CA GLU A 164 -8.36 22.30 -4.79
C GLU A 164 -8.19 20.78 -4.77
N ALA A 165 -7.74 20.22 -3.64
CA ALA A 165 -7.64 18.78 -3.44
C ALA A 165 -8.99 18.07 -3.57
N GLU A 166 -10.03 18.59 -2.92
CA GLU A 166 -11.41 18.08 -3.03
C GLU A 166 -11.91 18.12 -4.47
N THR A 167 -11.66 19.21 -5.19
CA THR A 167 -12.05 19.35 -6.60
C THR A 167 -11.37 18.31 -7.49
N ALA A 168 -10.06 18.10 -7.32
CA ALA A 168 -9.31 17.11 -8.09
C ALA A 168 -9.77 15.67 -7.80
N VAL A 169 -9.93 15.31 -6.53
CA VAL A 169 -10.44 13.99 -6.11
C VAL A 169 -11.84 13.77 -6.67
N ASN A 170 -12.75 14.72 -6.51
CA ASN A 170 -14.13 14.58 -7.00
C ASN A 170 -14.22 14.43 -8.51
N ARG A 171 -13.35 15.12 -9.26
CA ARG A 171 -13.31 15.05 -10.74
C ARG A 171 -13.01 13.65 -11.26
N VAL A 172 -12.11 12.91 -10.59
CA VAL A 172 -11.65 11.59 -11.05
C VAL A 172 -12.27 10.43 -10.28
N PHE A 173 -13.01 10.70 -9.20
CA PHE A 173 -13.45 9.70 -8.23
C PHE A 173 -14.13 8.50 -8.86
N ASP A 174 -15.20 8.69 -9.63
CA ASP A 174 -16.04 7.59 -10.10
C ASP A 174 -15.24 6.63 -10.99
N ARG A 175 -14.41 7.15 -11.88
CA ARG A 175 -13.53 6.35 -12.75
C ARG A 175 -12.50 5.58 -11.94
N CYS A 176 -11.81 6.24 -11.02
CA CYS A 176 -10.69 5.64 -10.28
C CYS A 176 -11.17 4.68 -9.18
N TYR A 177 -12.31 4.96 -8.56
CA TYR A 177 -12.95 4.09 -7.57
C TYR A 177 -13.60 2.83 -8.18
N ALA A 178 -13.97 2.90 -9.46
CA ALA A 178 -14.45 1.75 -10.24
C ALA A 178 -13.32 0.88 -10.80
N ASP A 179 -12.08 1.37 -10.86
CA ASP A 179 -10.94 0.59 -11.33
C ASP A 179 -10.41 -0.31 -10.21
N LEU A 180 -10.55 -1.62 -10.42
CA LEU A 180 -10.23 -2.64 -9.43
C LEU A 180 -9.02 -3.50 -9.81
N GLU A 181 -8.29 -3.16 -10.87
CA GLU A 181 -7.06 -3.87 -11.22
C GLU A 181 -5.97 -3.66 -10.14
N PRO A 182 -5.14 -4.68 -9.86
CA PRO A 182 -5.10 -5.99 -10.50
C PRO A 182 -6.03 -7.04 -9.87
N PHE A 183 -6.81 -6.67 -8.86
CA PHE A 183 -7.62 -7.60 -8.09
C PHE A 183 -8.92 -8.01 -8.79
N GLY A 184 -9.44 -7.15 -9.67
CA GLY A 184 -10.75 -7.30 -10.31
C GLY A 184 -11.95 -7.10 -9.36
N ARG A 185 -11.68 -6.81 -8.08
CA ARG A 185 -12.67 -6.59 -7.03
C ARG A 185 -12.09 -5.74 -5.90
N ARG A 186 -12.96 -5.22 -5.03
CA ARG A 186 -12.53 -4.64 -3.74
C ARG A 186 -12.14 -5.78 -2.78
N PRO A 187 -10.95 -5.74 -2.16
CA PRO A 187 -10.58 -6.75 -1.17
C PRO A 187 -11.52 -6.72 0.03
N LEU A 188 -11.97 -7.91 0.43
CA LEU A 188 -12.78 -8.07 1.64
C LEU A 188 -11.85 -8.10 2.84
N PRO A 189 -12.32 -7.69 4.02
CA PRO A 189 -11.53 -7.93 5.20
C PRO A 189 -11.28 -9.42 5.38
N PRO A 190 -10.11 -9.78 5.89
CA PRO A 190 -9.96 -11.06 6.54
C PRO A 190 -10.90 -11.09 7.75
N ASP A 191 -11.82 -12.06 7.82
CA ASP A 191 -12.46 -12.35 9.11
C ASP A 191 -11.36 -12.86 10.06
N PRO A 192 -11.15 -12.21 11.23
CA PRO A 192 -10.14 -12.63 12.20
C PRO A 192 -10.30 -14.08 12.65
N LEU A 193 -11.53 -14.59 12.74
CA LEU A 193 -11.81 -15.99 13.08
C LEU A 193 -11.49 -16.91 11.90
N GLU A 194 -11.88 -16.54 10.68
CA GLU A 194 -11.56 -17.36 9.50
C GLU A 194 -10.07 -17.44 9.20
N ARG A 195 -9.29 -16.39 9.47
CA ARG A 195 -7.83 -16.43 9.34
C ARG A 195 -7.15 -17.37 10.34
N ALA A 196 -7.74 -17.52 11.53
CA ALA A 196 -7.21 -18.38 12.59
C ALA A 196 -7.63 -19.84 12.40
N GLU A 197 -8.83 -20.07 11.83
CA GLU A 197 -9.41 -21.41 11.66
C GLU A 197 -9.11 -22.05 10.30
N LEU A 198 -8.96 -21.25 9.24
CA LEU A 198 -8.72 -21.75 7.88
C LEU A 198 -7.24 -21.63 7.53
N GLY A 199 -6.62 -22.74 7.14
CA GLY A 199 -5.27 -22.73 6.58
C GLY A 199 -5.21 -21.91 5.29
N SER A 200 -4.01 -21.43 4.91
CA SER A 200 -3.83 -20.55 3.74
C SER A 200 -4.44 -21.10 2.43
N ALA A 201 -4.49 -22.43 2.26
CA ALA A 201 -5.11 -23.08 1.11
C ALA A 201 -6.65 -23.01 1.12
N GLN A 202 -7.29 -23.06 2.29
CA GLN A 202 -8.74 -22.99 2.42
C GLN A 202 -9.24 -21.55 2.24
N LEU A 203 -8.51 -20.58 2.80
CA LEU A 203 -8.75 -19.16 2.55
C LEU A 203 -8.60 -18.87 1.05
N ALA A 204 -7.48 -19.32 0.44
CA ALA A 204 -7.27 -19.18 -0.99
C ALA A 204 -8.35 -19.86 -1.83
N ALA A 205 -8.86 -21.06 -1.46
CA ALA A 205 -9.94 -21.75 -2.18
C ALA A 205 -11.29 -21.03 -2.05
N LYS A 206 -11.60 -20.53 -0.85
CA LYS A 206 -12.81 -19.74 -0.59
C LYS A 206 -12.78 -18.40 -1.32
N GLU A 207 -11.60 -17.82 -1.42
CA GLU A 207 -11.37 -16.60 -2.17
C GLU A 207 -11.09 -16.85 -3.67
N ALA A 208 -10.83 -18.09 -4.09
CA ALA A 208 -10.47 -18.44 -5.47
C ALA A 208 -11.61 -18.14 -6.45
N LYS A 209 -12.87 -18.28 -6.02
CA LYS A 209 -14.05 -17.84 -6.78
C LYS A 209 -14.08 -16.32 -7.03
N PHE A 210 -13.31 -15.56 -6.26
CA PHE A 210 -13.20 -14.11 -6.35
C PHE A 210 -11.87 -13.63 -6.92
N TYR A 211 -10.79 -14.42 -6.87
CA TYR A 211 -9.45 -14.06 -7.38
C TYR A 211 -9.12 -14.67 -8.76
N GLY A 212 -10.03 -15.41 -9.39
CA GLY A 212 -9.92 -15.77 -10.81
C GLY A 212 -8.84 -16.78 -11.21
N TYR A 213 -8.09 -17.37 -10.27
CA TYR A 213 -7.02 -18.34 -10.56
C TYR A 213 -7.51 -19.75 -10.99
N TRP A 214 -8.79 -19.91 -11.32
CA TRP A 214 -9.38 -21.24 -11.57
C TRP A 214 -9.08 -21.85 -12.93
N SER A 215 -8.50 -21.11 -13.89
CA SER A 215 -8.31 -21.63 -15.25
C SER A 215 -6.95 -22.28 -15.55
N GLU A 216 -5.93 -22.18 -14.69
CA GLU A 216 -4.58 -22.66 -15.03
C GLU A 216 -4.04 -23.81 -14.16
N CYS A 217 -4.71 -24.20 -13.06
CA CYS A 217 -4.26 -25.33 -12.23
C CYS A 217 -4.94 -26.68 -12.57
N GLN A 218 -5.79 -26.74 -13.61
CA GLN A 218 -6.44 -27.98 -14.04
C GLN A 218 -5.88 -28.58 -15.33
N SER A 219 -4.88 -27.93 -15.96
CA SER A 219 -4.31 -28.40 -17.23
C SER A 219 -2.99 -29.17 -17.10
N SER A 220 -2.50 -29.46 -15.89
CA SER A 220 -1.46 -30.47 -15.69
C SER A 220 -2.10 -31.70 -15.05
N SER A 221 -2.60 -32.56 -15.93
CA SER A 221 -2.81 -33.99 -15.66
C SER A 221 -1.46 -34.69 -15.50
#